data_AF-A0A0S8JI65-F1
#
_entry.id   AF-A0A0S8JI65-F1
#
_cell.length_a   1.000
_cell.length_b   1.000
_cell.length_c   1.000
_cell.angle_alpha   90.00
_cell.angle_beta   90.00
_cell.angle_gamma   90.00
#
_symmetry.space_group_name_H-M   'P 1'
#
loop_
_entity.id
_entity.type
_entity.pdbx_description
1 polymer ?
#
loop_
_entity_poly.entity_id
_entity_poly.type
_entity_poly.pdbx_seq_one_letter_code
_entity_poly.pdbx_strand_id
1 'polypeptide(L)'
;IPRSGRGFEIDGALSPLLPLVHRFRVARFDADRTTRAADVGFAEPKERIVSDTGELVWHAAGKGKNYLTIDTPRLAAALGWIGGKTIETKAVRFEVNTPFCAVSAASLDGRPLREASKILLVAAARCANTGMKWNTDRSSISDRWGGPPILIEPVEGQVGFYGHGTRQDALVSVALDGRGMPSAGQVYSRNDGDGAHVVPLRPDAATVWYAVTAHR
;
A
#
# COMPACT_ATOMS: atom_id res chain seq x y z
N ILE A 1 21.65 34.27 -0.63
CA ILE A 1 22.69 33.23 -0.44
C ILE A 1 22.80 32.46 -1.74
N PRO A 2 23.92 32.52 -2.48
CA PRO A 2 24.09 31.73 -3.69
C PRO A 2 24.22 30.26 -3.31
N ARG A 3 23.43 29.39 -3.97
CA ARG A 3 23.51 27.93 -3.82
C ARG A 3 24.79 27.43 -4.47
N SER A 4 25.91 27.42 -3.73
CA SER A 4 27.07 26.61 -4.07
C SER A 4 26.79 25.15 -3.68
N GLY A 5 25.83 24.52 -4.34
CA GLY A 5 25.70 23.06 -4.29
C GLY A 5 26.76 22.48 -5.20
N ARG A 6 27.93 22.10 -4.67
CA ARG A 6 28.73 21.08 -5.35
C ARG A 6 27.81 19.86 -5.40
N GLY A 7 27.28 19.54 -6.58
CA GLY A 7 26.63 18.26 -6.78
C GLY A 7 27.65 17.20 -6.38
N PHE A 8 27.31 16.35 -5.41
CA PHE A 8 28.03 15.11 -5.21
C PHE A 8 27.65 14.19 -6.37
N GLU A 9 28.07 14.55 -7.58
CA GLU A 9 27.83 13.78 -8.78
C GLU A 9 29.04 12.87 -8.96
N ILE A 10 28.88 11.64 -8.49
CA ILE A 10 29.76 10.53 -8.84
C ILE A 10 29.49 10.20 -10.31
N ASP A 11 30.53 9.99 -11.12
CA ASP A 11 30.38 9.66 -12.54
C ASP A 11 29.49 8.40 -12.73
N GLY A 12 28.61 8.45 -13.74
CA GLY A 12 27.59 7.45 -14.03
C GLY A 12 26.18 7.82 -13.56
N ALA A 13 25.17 7.34 -14.27
CA ALA A 13 23.78 7.44 -13.88
C ALA A 13 23.19 6.03 -13.73
N LEU A 14 22.91 5.63 -12.48
CA LEU A 14 22.07 4.47 -12.22
C LEU A 14 20.62 4.87 -12.54
N SER A 15 19.92 4.05 -13.34
CA SER A 15 18.50 4.28 -13.54
C SER A 15 17.76 4.20 -12.19
N PRO A 16 16.91 5.19 -11.85
CA PRO A 16 16.10 5.11 -10.63
C PRO A 16 15.05 3.99 -10.68
N LEU A 17 14.80 3.41 -11.87
CA LEU A 17 13.87 2.31 -12.05
C LEU A 17 14.51 0.94 -11.80
N LEU A 18 15.85 0.85 -11.84
CA LEU A 18 16.56 -0.41 -11.68
C LEU A 18 16.25 -1.09 -10.33
N PRO A 19 16.27 -0.38 -9.18
CA PRO A 19 15.93 -0.99 -7.88
C PRO A 19 14.45 -1.36 -7.72
N LEU A 20 13.58 -0.91 -8.65
CA LEU A 20 12.16 -1.25 -8.65
C LEU A 20 11.87 -2.57 -9.40
N VAL A 21 12.80 -2.99 -10.28
CA VAL A 21 12.74 -4.25 -11.03
C VAL A 21 13.59 -5.31 -10.34
N HIS A 22 14.85 -4.97 -10.09
CA HIS A 22 15.87 -5.93 -9.67
C HIS A 22 16.20 -5.82 -8.20
N ARG A 23 16.63 -6.95 -7.61
CA ARG A 23 17.37 -6.91 -6.35
C ARG A 23 18.65 -6.09 -6.55
N PHE A 24 18.75 -4.99 -5.81
CA PHE A 24 19.92 -4.12 -5.81
C PHE A 24 20.73 -4.27 -4.52
N ARG A 25 22.05 -4.14 -4.61
CA ARG A 25 22.96 -4.09 -3.46
C ARG A 25 24.03 -3.02 -3.70
N VAL A 26 24.19 -2.12 -2.75
CA VAL A 26 25.37 -1.23 -2.72
C VAL A 26 26.59 -2.07 -2.34
N ALA A 27 27.56 -2.16 -3.26
CA ALA A 27 28.80 -2.89 -3.02
C ALA A 27 29.80 -2.08 -2.17
N ARG A 28 29.90 -0.77 -2.45
CA ARG A 28 30.81 0.19 -1.81
C ARG A 28 30.20 1.58 -1.81
N PHE A 29 30.48 2.36 -0.79
CA PHE A 29 30.02 3.76 -0.66
C PHE A 29 31.09 4.78 -1.07
N ASP A 30 32.34 4.34 -1.27
CA ASP A 30 33.54 5.13 -1.57
C ASP A 30 34.07 4.87 -2.99
N ALA A 31 33.25 4.33 -3.88
CA ALA A 31 33.65 4.04 -5.25
C ALA A 31 33.83 5.33 -6.08
N ASP A 32 34.85 5.36 -6.94
CA ASP A 32 35.16 6.50 -7.81
C ASP A 32 34.05 6.79 -8.86
N ARG A 33 33.20 5.80 -9.15
CA ARG A 33 32.05 5.92 -10.07
C ARG A 33 30.88 5.02 -9.65
N THR A 34 29.67 5.34 -10.08
CA THR A 34 28.49 4.48 -9.93
C THR A 34 28.35 3.49 -11.08
N THR A 35 27.52 2.46 -10.88
CA THR A 35 27.15 1.52 -11.95
C THR A 35 26.19 2.20 -12.92
N ARG A 36 26.52 2.19 -14.21
CA ARG A 36 25.61 2.71 -15.24
C ARG A 36 24.59 1.64 -15.63
N ALA A 37 23.35 2.04 -15.91
CA ALA A 37 22.31 1.13 -16.39
C ALA A 37 22.76 0.35 -17.66
N ALA A 38 23.52 1.01 -18.55
CA ALA A 38 24.07 0.38 -19.75
C ALA A 38 25.08 -0.73 -19.45
N ASP A 39 25.86 -0.62 -18.37
CA ASP A 39 26.87 -1.61 -17.98
C ASP A 39 26.22 -2.94 -17.54
N VAL A 40 24.93 -2.92 -17.19
CA VAL A 40 24.14 -4.07 -16.72
C VAL A 40 23.02 -4.45 -17.68
N GLY A 41 22.97 -3.87 -18.88
CA GLY A 41 21.97 -4.18 -19.91
C GLY A 41 20.53 -3.87 -19.49
N PHE A 42 20.32 -2.92 -18.57
CA PHE A 42 18.98 -2.60 -18.07
C PHE A 42 18.23 -1.70 -19.06
N ALA A 43 17.11 -2.22 -19.58
CA ALA A 43 16.17 -1.44 -20.39
C ALA A 43 15.09 -0.85 -19.50
N GLU A 44 14.95 0.49 -19.49
CA GLU A 44 14.00 1.15 -18.62
C GLU A 44 12.53 0.83 -19.00
N PRO A 45 11.74 0.27 -18.06
CA PRO A 45 10.31 0.07 -18.28
C PRO A 45 9.58 1.41 -18.34
N LYS A 46 8.54 1.49 -19.18
CA LYS A 46 7.76 2.73 -19.41
C LYS A 46 6.45 2.76 -18.63
N GLU A 47 5.49 1.93 -19.02
CA GLU A 47 4.11 1.98 -18.52
C GLU A 47 3.87 1.06 -17.33
N ARG A 48 4.71 0.02 -17.20
CA ARG A 48 4.58 -1.00 -16.18
C ARG A 48 5.96 -1.45 -15.74
N ILE A 49 6.25 -1.30 -14.45
CA ILE A 49 7.51 -1.72 -13.82
C ILE A 49 7.18 -2.96 -13.01
N VAL A 50 7.76 -4.09 -13.37
CA VAL A 50 7.48 -5.40 -12.75
C VAL A 50 8.76 -5.86 -12.08
N SER A 51 8.68 -6.28 -10.80
CA SER A 51 9.82 -6.90 -10.13
C SER A 51 10.22 -8.21 -10.79
N ASP A 52 11.46 -8.67 -10.56
CA ASP A 52 11.94 -9.99 -11.01
C ASP A 52 11.02 -11.15 -10.55
N THR A 53 10.36 -11.00 -9.40
CA THR A 53 9.43 -12.00 -8.87
C THR A 53 8.04 -11.93 -9.48
N GLY A 54 7.69 -10.83 -10.15
CA GLY A 54 6.34 -10.52 -10.60
C GLY A 54 5.37 -10.13 -9.48
N GLU A 55 5.81 -10.12 -8.22
CA GLU A 55 4.95 -9.87 -7.06
C GLU A 55 4.78 -8.37 -6.75
N LEU A 56 5.59 -7.50 -7.33
CA LEU A 56 5.45 -6.05 -7.25
C LEU A 56 5.26 -5.48 -8.64
N VAL A 57 4.20 -4.70 -8.83
CA VAL A 57 3.91 -4.06 -10.12
C VAL A 57 3.55 -2.60 -9.93
N TRP A 58 4.39 -1.70 -10.42
CA TRP A 58 4.06 -0.30 -10.56
C TRP A 58 3.37 -0.05 -11.90
N HIS A 59 2.14 0.44 -11.86
CA HIS A 59 1.35 0.83 -13.01
C HIS A 59 1.54 2.33 -13.26
N ALA A 60 2.44 2.68 -14.18
CA ALA A 60 2.80 4.05 -14.53
C ALA A 60 1.85 4.63 -15.60
N ALA A 61 0.56 4.73 -15.27
CA ALA A 61 -0.50 5.21 -16.17
C ALA A 61 -0.57 6.75 -16.31
N GLY A 62 0.35 7.49 -15.69
CA GLY A 62 0.45 8.95 -15.74
C GLY A 62 -0.05 9.66 -14.48
N LYS A 63 0.04 10.98 -14.48
CA LYS A 63 -0.30 11.83 -13.32
C LYS A 63 -1.74 11.56 -12.86
N GLY A 64 -1.90 11.27 -11.57
CA GLY A 64 -3.22 11.01 -10.98
C GLY A 64 -3.80 9.62 -11.27
N LYS A 65 -3.02 8.73 -11.91
CA LYS A 65 -3.47 7.38 -12.30
C LYS A 65 -2.51 6.27 -11.89
N ASN A 66 -1.35 6.63 -11.35
CA ASN A 66 -0.34 5.66 -10.95
C ASN A 66 -0.74 4.91 -9.68
N TYR A 67 -0.49 3.60 -9.65
CA TYR A 67 -0.66 2.77 -8.47
C TYR A 67 0.34 1.60 -8.47
N LEU A 68 0.63 1.08 -7.29
CA LEU A 68 1.44 -0.12 -7.06
C LEU A 68 0.52 -1.25 -6.60
N THR A 69 0.77 -2.45 -7.09
CA THR A 69 0.19 -3.68 -6.53
C THR A 69 1.27 -4.58 -5.94
N ILE A 70 0.90 -5.30 -4.89
CA ILE A 70 1.70 -6.35 -4.26
C ILE A 70 0.86 -7.63 -4.26
N ASP A 71 1.36 -8.70 -4.84
CA ASP A 71 0.70 -10.01 -4.92
C ASP A 71 1.69 -11.12 -4.54
N THR A 72 1.86 -11.32 -3.23
CA THR A 72 2.68 -12.40 -2.66
C THR A 72 1.76 -13.41 -1.96
N PRO A 73 2.24 -14.62 -1.62
CA PRO A 73 1.43 -15.59 -0.89
C PRO A 73 0.86 -15.06 0.43
N ARG A 74 1.57 -14.17 1.15
CA ARG A 74 1.22 -13.75 2.53
C ARG A 74 0.86 -12.27 2.67
N LEU A 75 1.01 -11.50 1.62
CA LEU A 75 0.72 -10.07 1.57
C LEU A 75 0.15 -9.72 0.20
N ALA A 76 -1.01 -9.07 0.20
CA ALA A 76 -1.63 -8.46 -0.97
C ALA A 76 -1.82 -6.98 -0.68
N ALA A 77 -1.56 -6.10 -1.65
CA ALA A 77 -1.80 -4.68 -1.48
C ALA A 77 -2.09 -3.96 -2.80
N ALA A 78 -2.82 -2.86 -2.69
CA ALA A 78 -2.99 -1.88 -3.75
C ALA A 78 -2.80 -0.48 -3.13
N LEU A 79 -1.97 0.36 -3.75
CA LEU A 79 -1.68 1.68 -3.21
C LEU A 79 -1.41 2.73 -4.30
N GLY A 80 -1.89 3.94 -4.09
CA GLY A 80 -1.83 5.04 -5.07
C GLY A 80 -3.23 5.49 -5.49
N TRP A 81 -3.39 5.87 -6.77
CA TRP A 81 -4.67 6.33 -7.32
C TRP A 81 -5.61 5.16 -7.66
N ILE A 82 -6.07 4.47 -6.63
CA ILE A 82 -6.85 3.24 -6.73
C ILE A 82 -8.37 3.45 -6.56
N GLY A 83 -8.80 4.66 -6.18
CA GLY A 83 -10.22 4.98 -6.06
C GLY A 83 -11.00 4.81 -7.36
N GLY A 84 -12.18 4.18 -7.26
CA GLY A 84 -13.05 3.88 -8.40
C GLY A 84 -12.53 2.76 -9.32
N LYS A 85 -11.54 1.98 -8.86
CA LYS A 85 -11.00 0.81 -9.58
C LYS A 85 -11.32 -0.46 -8.80
N THR A 86 -11.49 -1.56 -9.54
CA THR A 86 -11.41 -2.92 -9.00
C THR A 86 -10.01 -3.43 -9.28
N ILE A 87 -9.24 -3.71 -8.22
CA ILE A 87 -7.88 -4.25 -8.33
C ILE A 87 -7.87 -5.63 -7.67
N GLU A 88 -7.40 -6.62 -8.41
CA GLU A 88 -7.37 -8.00 -7.94
C GLU A 88 -5.93 -8.54 -7.85
N THR A 89 -5.72 -9.28 -6.78
CA THR A 89 -4.57 -10.18 -6.57
C THR A 89 -5.08 -11.61 -6.51
N LYS A 90 -4.19 -12.60 -6.39
CA LYS A 90 -4.62 -14.01 -6.26
C LYS A 90 -5.49 -14.28 -5.03
N ALA A 91 -5.41 -13.45 -3.99
CA ALA A 91 -6.07 -13.68 -2.70
C ALA A 91 -7.06 -12.59 -2.30
N VAL A 92 -6.93 -11.37 -2.84
CA VAL A 92 -7.68 -10.20 -2.38
C VAL A 92 -8.14 -9.33 -3.54
N ARG A 93 -9.41 -8.90 -3.50
CA ARG A 93 -10.00 -7.85 -4.34
C ARG A 93 -10.11 -6.55 -3.56
N PHE A 94 -9.64 -5.45 -4.14
CA PHE A 94 -9.72 -4.10 -3.58
C PHE A 94 -10.68 -3.25 -4.41
N GLU A 95 -11.72 -2.72 -3.77
CA GLU A 95 -12.72 -1.84 -4.39
C GLU A 95 -12.97 -0.65 -3.46
N VAL A 96 -12.22 0.42 -3.67
CA VAL A 96 -12.27 1.60 -2.81
C VAL A 96 -12.73 2.82 -3.58
N ASN A 97 -13.42 3.73 -2.89
CA ASN A 97 -13.92 4.98 -3.43
C ASN A 97 -12.96 6.14 -3.15
N THR A 98 -12.15 6.03 -2.09
CA THR A 98 -11.15 7.04 -1.74
C THR A 98 -10.11 7.19 -2.87
N PRO A 99 -9.92 8.39 -3.47
CA PRO A 99 -9.14 8.53 -4.70
C PRO A 99 -7.69 8.06 -4.59
N PHE A 100 -7.00 8.48 -3.53
CA PHE A 100 -5.61 8.10 -3.25
C PHE A 100 -5.52 7.47 -1.85
N CYS A 101 -5.20 6.20 -1.78
CA CYS A 101 -5.04 5.47 -0.53
C CYS A 101 -4.09 4.28 -0.71
N ALA A 102 -3.73 3.66 0.41
CA ALA A 102 -3.00 2.41 0.47
C ALA A 102 -3.85 1.40 1.26
N VAL A 103 -4.14 0.26 0.63
CA VAL A 103 -4.86 -0.85 1.25
C VAL A 103 -4.00 -2.10 1.14
N SER A 104 -3.76 -2.78 2.26
CA SER A 104 -2.98 -4.01 2.31
C SER A 104 -3.59 -5.02 3.27
N ALA A 105 -3.46 -6.30 2.92
CA ALA A 105 -3.83 -7.43 3.74
C ALA A 105 -2.60 -8.30 3.96
N ALA A 106 -2.22 -8.51 5.22
CA ALA A 106 -1.07 -9.31 5.60
C ALA A 106 -1.49 -10.47 6.50
N SER A 107 -1.03 -11.69 6.19
CA SER A 107 -1.19 -12.84 7.07
C SER A 107 -0.36 -12.66 8.34
N LEU A 108 -0.99 -12.84 9.50
CA LEU A 108 -0.38 -12.76 10.82
C LEU A 108 0.00 -14.14 11.39
N ASP A 109 -0.34 -15.22 10.70
CA ASP A 109 -0.08 -16.59 11.15
C ASP A 109 0.86 -17.37 10.22
N GLY A 110 1.48 -16.68 9.26
CA GLY A 110 2.47 -17.26 8.35
C GLY A 110 1.89 -18.16 7.25
N ARG A 111 0.56 -18.35 7.18
CA ARG A 111 -0.08 -19.08 6.08
C ARG A 111 -0.33 -18.17 4.87
N PRO A 112 -0.46 -18.73 3.66
CA PRO A 112 -0.95 -17.98 2.51
C PRO A 112 -2.28 -17.28 2.82
N LEU A 113 -2.53 -16.10 2.26
CA LEU A 113 -3.70 -15.28 2.58
C LEU A 113 -5.02 -16.03 2.41
N ARG A 114 -5.14 -16.85 1.36
CA ARG A 114 -6.34 -17.68 1.09
C ARG A 114 -6.64 -18.72 2.18
N GLU A 115 -5.68 -19.00 3.06
CA GLU A 115 -5.76 -20.00 4.13
C GLU A 115 -5.52 -19.41 5.52
N ALA A 116 -5.19 -18.12 5.60
CA ALA A 116 -4.86 -17.44 6.85
C ALA A 116 -6.10 -17.36 7.75
N SER A 117 -5.91 -17.59 9.04
CA SER A 117 -6.98 -17.39 10.04
C SER A 117 -6.84 -16.08 10.80
N LYS A 118 -5.70 -15.39 10.67
CA LYS A 118 -5.49 -14.04 11.20
C LYS A 118 -4.85 -13.18 10.12
N ILE A 119 -5.53 -12.11 9.75
CA ILE A 119 -5.12 -11.17 8.72
C ILE A 119 -5.16 -9.76 9.32
N LEU A 120 -4.09 -8.98 9.13
CA LEU A 120 -4.10 -7.55 9.37
C LEU A 120 -4.49 -6.86 8.06
N LEU A 121 -5.64 -6.20 8.07
CA LEU A 121 -6.07 -5.32 6.99
C LEU A 121 -5.75 -3.88 7.37
N VAL A 122 -4.93 -3.21 6.58
CA VAL A 122 -4.60 -1.79 6.73
C VAL A 122 -5.23 -1.04 5.56
N ALA A 123 -5.94 0.04 5.85
CA ALA A 123 -6.51 0.95 4.85
C ALA A 123 -6.25 2.39 5.30
N ALA A 124 -5.27 3.04 4.69
CA ALA A 124 -4.84 4.38 5.07
C ALA A 124 -4.90 5.33 3.87
N ALA A 125 -5.45 6.53 4.09
CA ALA A 125 -5.36 7.64 3.17
C ALA A 125 -4.55 8.76 3.84
N ARG A 126 -5.01 10.01 3.72
CA ARG A 126 -4.33 11.16 4.30
C ARG A 126 -4.43 11.13 5.83
N CYS A 127 -3.29 11.31 6.47
CA CYS A 127 -3.21 11.59 7.90
C CYS A 127 -2.50 12.93 8.09
N ALA A 128 -3.01 13.78 8.99
CA ALA A 128 -2.45 15.09 9.26
C ALA A 128 -2.75 15.52 10.69
N ASN A 129 -1.83 16.25 11.33
CA ASN A 129 -2.16 16.93 12.58
C ASN A 129 -3.26 17.97 12.36
N THR A 130 -4.07 18.19 13.39
CA THR A 130 -5.09 19.25 13.39
C THR A 130 -4.42 20.61 13.15
N GLY A 131 -4.85 21.31 12.10
CA GLY A 131 -4.31 22.63 11.73
C GLY A 131 -2.96 22.62 11.00
N MET A 132 -2.43 21.46 10.57
CA MET A 132 -1.20 21.37 9.78
C MET A 132 -1.35 22.08 8.42
N LYS A 133 -0.34 22.87 8.02
CA LYS A 133 -0.38 23.66 6.76
C LYS A 133 0.86 23.46 5.89
N TRP A 134 0.62 22.96 4.68
CA TRP A 134 1.62 22.95 3.61
C TRP A 134 1.89 24.34 3.06
N ASN A 135 3.10 24.58 2.56
CA ASN A 135 3.40 25.71 1.67
C ASN A 135 2.68 25.56 0.32
N THR A 136 2.68 26.63 -0.47
CA THR A 136 1.86 26.76 -1.69
C THR A 136 2.16 25.67 -2.74
N ASP A 137 3.43 25.31 -2.91
CA ASP A 137 3.91 24.27 -3.82
C ASP A 137 3.86 22.85 -3.22
N ARG A 138 3.41 22.72 -1.96
CA ARG A 138 3.30 21.45 -1.20
C ARG A 138 4.61 20.67 -1.08
N SER A 139 5.73 21.37 -0.96
CA SER A 139 7.07 20.80 -0.76
C SER A 139 7.50 20.72 0.71
N SER A 140 6.88 21.49 1.62
CA SER A 140 7.22 21.51 3.04
C SER A 140 6.07 22.05 3.91
N ILE A 141 6.09 21.72 5.21
CA ILE A 141 5.23 22.31 6.23
C ILE A 141 5.94 23.38 7.08
N SER A 142 7.25 23.58 6.89
CA SER A 142 8.09 24.51 7.65
C SER A 142 7.89 24.35 9.17
N ASP A 143 7.36 25.38 9.83
CA ASP A 143 7.05 25.44 11.26
C ASP A 143 5.54 25.28 11.55
N ARG A 144 4.71 25.02 10.53
CA ARG A 144 3.24 24.94 10.64
C ARG A 144 2.75 23.50 10.79
N TRP A 145 3.27 22.84 11.82
CA TRP A 145 3.04 21.42 12.13
C TRP A 145 1.61 21.10 12.60
N GLY A 146 0.85 22.10 13.04
CA GLY A 146 -0.43 21.88 13.71
C GLY A 146 -0.25 21.29 15.11
N GLY A 147 -1.27 20.60 15.62
CA GLY A 147 -1.25 19.95 16.93
C GLY A 147 -2.17 18.71 16.99
N PRO A 148 -2.26 18.05 18.16
CA PRO A 148 -3.16 16.92 18.35
C PRO A 148 -4.65 17.34 18.26
N PRO A 149 -5.55 16.39 17.95
CA PRO A 149 -5.27 15.02 17.54
C PRO A 149 -4.79 14.95 16.07
N ILE A 150 -4.24 13.78 15.68
CA ILE A 150 -4.07 13.43 14.27
C ILE A 150 -5.46 13.17 13.68
N LEU A 151 -5.74 13.80 12.54
CA LEU A 151 -6.92 13.58 11.73
C LEU A 151 -6.60 12.57 10.63
N ILE A 152 -7.51 11.63 10.43
CA ILE A 152 -7.40 10.55 9.46
C ILE A 152 -8.54 10.71 8.47
N GLU A 153 -8.23 10.77 7.18
CA GLU A 153 -9.20 10.59 6.10
C GLU A 153 -9.58 9.10 6.05
N PRO A 154 -10.83 8.73 6.37
CA PRO A 154 -11.22 7.32 6.32
C PRO A 154 -11.16 6.79 4.89
N VAL A 155 -10.70 5.54 4.75
CA VAL A 155 -10.81 4.84 3.48
C VAL A 155 -12.20 4.23 3.38
N GLU A 156 -12.90 4.51 2.29
CA GLU A 156 -14.26 4.02 2.03
C GLU A 156 -14.27 3.02 0.90
N GLY A 157 -15.02 1.93 1.06
CA GLY A 157 -15.17 0.90 0.04
C GLY A 157 -15.28 -0.49 0.65
N GLN A 158 -14.69 -1.48 -0.02
CA GLN A 158 -14.73 -2.87 0.42
C GLN A 158 -13.49 -3.65 -0.04
N VAL A 159 -13.18 -4.70 0.71
CA VAL A 159 -12.09 -5.63 0.43
C VAL A 159 -12.65 -7.04 0.43
N GLY A 160 -12.50 -7.75 -0.68
CA GLY A 160 -12.91 -9.14 -0.84
C GLY A 160 -11.75 -10.10 -0.60
N PHE A 161 -11.95 -11.12 0.22
CA PHE A 161 -10.96 -12.17 0.50
C PHE A 161 -11.39 -13.50 -0.12
N TYR A 162 -10.55 -14.09 -0.97
CA TYR A 162 -10.82 -15.37 -1.61
C TYR A 162 -10.28 -16.56 -0.80
N GLY A 163 -10.93 -17.72 -0.92
CA GLY A 163 -10.43 -18.99 -0.35
C GLY A 163 -10.92 -19.33 1.06
N HIS A 164 -11.81 -18.55 1.64
CA HIS A 164 -12.33 -18.76 3.00
C HIS A 164 -13.65 -19.55 3.07
N GLY A 165 -13.94 -20.37 2.06
CA GLY A 165 -15.14 -21.22 2.00
C GLY A 165 -16.37 -20.51 1.43
N THR A 166 -17.57 -21.01 1.76
CA THR A 166 -18.85 -20.51 1.23
C THR A 166 -19.80 -20.02 2.31
N ARG A 167 -19.48 -20.23 3.59
CA ARG A 167 -20.30 -19.84 4.73
C ARG A 167 -20.29 -18.31 4.87
N GLN A 168 -21.44 -17.65 4.91
CA GLN A 168 -21.48 -16.17 4.83
C GLN A 168 -20.61 -15.47 5.88
N ASP A 169 -20.58 -15.97 7.11
CA ASP A 169 -19.82 -15.48 8.27
C ASP A 169 -18.43 -16.09 8.42
N ALA A 170 -17.81 -16.59 7.33
CA ALA A 170 -16.49 -17.22 7.41
C ALA A 170 -15.38 -16.29 7.89
N LEU A 171 -15.50 -14.97 7.69
CA LEU A 171 -14.59 -13.97 8.22
C LEU A 171 -15.32 -12.98 9.13
N VAL A 172 -14.64 -12.55 10.19
CA VAL A 172 -15.03 -11.45 11.05
C VAL A 172 -13.95 -10.39 11.04
N SER A 173 -14.35 -9.14 10.83
CA SER A 173 -13.50 -7.97 10.88
C SER A 173 -13.81 -7.13 12.13
N VAL A 174 -12.76 -6.70 12.82
CA VAL A 174 -12.84 -5.78 13.96
C VAL A 174 -11.89 -4.62 13.74
N ALA A 175 -12.41 -3.40 13.80
CA ALA A 175 -11.59 -2.18 13.79
C ALA A 175 -10.64 -2.17 15.00
N LEU A 176 -9.41 -1.70 14.82
CA LEU A 176 -8.45 -1.58 15.94
C LEU A 176 -8.22 -0.10 16.30
N ASP A 177 -7.98 0.18 17.57
CA ASP A 177 -7.65 1.52 18.07
C ASP A 177 -6.18 1.91 17.78
N GLY A 178 -5.76 3.11 18.17
CA GLY A 178 -4.38 3.59 17.98
C GLY A 178 -3.27 2.74 18.63
N ARG A 179 -3.62 1.78 19.48
CA ARG A 179 -2.70 0.82 20.13
C ARG A 179 -2.76 -0.57 19.48
N GLY A 180 -3.57 -0.74 18.44
CA GLY A 180 -3.81 -2.04 17.80
C GLY A 180 -4.76 -2.95 18.58
N MET A 181 -5.52 -2.40 19.54
CA MET A 181 -6.48 -3.17 20.33
C MET A 181 -7.86 -3.18 19.66
N PRO A 182 -8.62 -4.29 19.69
CA PRO A 182 -9.98 -4.34 19.16
C PRO A 182 -10.90 -3.26 19.74
N SER A 183 -11.55 -2.51 18.85
CA SER A 183 -12.63 -1.59 19.18
C SER A 183 -13.94 -2.36 19.40
N ALA A 184 -14.96 -1.66 19.93
CA ALA A 184 -16.29 -2.24 20.06
C ALA A 184 -16.92 -2.50 18.69
N GLY A 185 -17.62 -3.63 18.56
CA GLY A 185 -18.30 -4.03 17.34
C GLY A 185 -17.47 -4.96 16.45
N GLN A 186 -18.19 -5.79 15.70
CA GLN A 186 -17.61 -6.74 14.76
C GLN A 186 -18.47 -6.79 13.51
N VAL A 187 -17.82 -6.95 12.36
CA VAL A 187 -18.49 -7.03 11.07
C VAL A 187 -18.18 -8.39 10.46
N TYR A 188 -19.22 -9.21 10.31
CA TYR A 188 -19.12 -10.44 9.54
C TYR A 188 -18.99 -10.11 8.05
N SER A 189 -18.16 -10.87 7.36
CA SER A 189 -18.09 -10.79 5.90
C SER A 189 -19.43 -11.14 5.28
N ARG A 190 -19.62 -10.74 4.02
CA ARG A 190 -20.65 -11.28 3.15
C ARG A 190 -19.98 -12.03 2.00
N ASN A 191 -20.37 -13.28 1.75
CA ASN A 191 -19.98 -13.94 0.50
C ASN A 191 -20.74 -13.29 -0.67
N ASP A 192 -20.04 -12.85 -1.71
CA ASP A 192 -20.65 -12.12 -2.83
C ASP A 192 -21.22 -13.02 -3.94
N GLY A 193 -21.14 -14.35 -3.80
CA GLY A 193 -21.57 -15.31 -4.81
C GLY A 193 -20.47 -15.70 -5.80
N ASP A 194 -19.43 -14.87 -5.95
CA ASP A 194 -18.26 -15.11 -6.80
C ASP A 194 -17.07 -15.70 -6.00
N GLY A 195 -17.32 -16.06 -4.74
CA GLY A 195 -16.34 -16.72 -3.87
C GLY A 195 -15.47 -15.76 -3.04
N ALA A 196 -15.73 -14.45 -3.06
CA ALA A 196 -15.07 -13.49 -2.19
C ALA A 196 -15.89 -13.25 -0.91
N HIS A 197 -15.19 -13.21 0.22
CA HIS A 197 -15.72 -12.72 1.49
C HIS A 197 -15.45 -11.23 1.62
N VAL A 198 -16.50 -10.43 1.48
CA VAL A 198 -16.42 -8.98 1.42
C VAL A 198 -16.47 -8.38 2.84
N VAL A 199 -15.43 -7.62 3.17
CA VAL A 199 -15.30 -6.81 4.38
C VAL A 199 -15.45 -5.34 4.00
N PRO A 200 -16.47 -4.61 4.50
CA PRO A 200 -16.63 -3.19 4.20
C PRO A 200 -15.62 -2.34 4.98
N LEU A 201 -15.08 -1.32 4.31
CA LEU A 201 -14.31 -0.23 4.92
C LEU A 201 -15.27 0.94 5.12
N ARG A 202 -15.65 1.18 6.38
CA ARG A 202 -16.67 2.18 6.71
C ARG A 202 -16.04 3.44 7.31
N PRO A 203 -16.49 4.63 6.91
CA PRO A 203 -15.93 5.87 7.43
C PRO A 203 -16.19 6.10 8.94
N ASP A 204 -17.26 5.51 9.49
CA ASP A 204 -17.59 5.58 10.92
C ASP A 204 -16.68 4.71 11.81
N ALA A 205 -15.89 3.79 11.24
CA ALA A 205 -14.93 2.98 11.99
C ALA A 205 -13.75 3.80 12.53
N ALA A 206 -13.50 4.99 11.97
CA ALA A 206 -12.47 5.95 12.42
C ALA A 206 -11.08 5.33 12.67
N THR A 207 -10.69 4.35 11.84
CA THR A 207 -9.42 3.62 11.98
C THR A 207 -8.72 3.42 10.63
N VAL A 208 -7.42 3.14 10.69
CA VAL A 208 -6.60 2.71 9.54
C VAL A 208 -6.35 1.21 9.51
N TRP A 209 -6.75 0.46 10.52
CA TRP A 209 -6.41 -0.96 10.62
C TRP A 209 -7.53 -1.81 11.23
N TYR A 210 -7.63 -3.04 10.76
CA TYR A 210 -8.65 -4.01 11.13
C TYR A 210 -7.99 -5.37 11.34
N ALA A 211 -8.39 -6.07 12.39
CA ALA A 211 -8.11 -7.50 12.51
C ALA A 211 -9.21 -8.28 11.82
N VAL A 212 -8.84 -9.11 10.85
CA VAL A 212 -9.75 -10.03 10.17
C VAL A 212 -9.41 -11.46 10.59
N THR A 213 -10.39 -12.17 11.14
CA THR A 213 -10.23 -13.54 11.64
C THR A 213 -11.16 -14.50 10.93
N ALA A 214 -10.64 -15.66 10.54
CA ALA A 214 -11.46 -16.72 9.97
C ALA A 214 -12.12 -17.56 11.07
N HIS A 215 -13.43 -17.73 10.98
CA HIS A 215 -14.18 -18.71 11.76
C HIS A 215 -14.16 -20.04 11.01
N ARG A 216 -13.72 -21.10 11.69
CA ARG A 216 -13.85 -22.47 11.20
C ARG A 216 -15.22 -23.02 11.60
#